data_AF-A0A6H1ZMG0-F1
#
_entry.id   AF-A0A6H1ZMG0-F1
#
_cell.length_a   1.000
_cell.length_b   1.000
_cell.length_c   1.000
_cell.angle_alpha   90.00
_cell.angle_beta   90.00
_cell.angle_gamma   90.00
#
_symmetry.space_group_name_H-M   'P 1'
#
loop_
_entity.id
_entity.type
_entity.pdbx_description
1 polymer ?
#
loop_
_entity_poly.entity_id
_entity_poly.type
_entity_poly.pdbx_seq_one_letter_code
_entity_poly.pdbx_strand_id
1 'polypeptide(L)'
;MEEKETLKSTRDQIEEFKNSMLWLDFKSELKRLYVNAGIEYDLVGEPHTDDSGAKIVPNSSETLIHLGEIKGRRKAVKYFLSIPDIFLQILEENKNDS
;
A
#
# COMPACT_ATOMS: atom_id res chain seq x y z
N MET A 1 -28.26 5.38 -12.54
CA MET A 1 -27.55 6.66 -12.70
C MET A 1 -26.43 6.60 -11.70
N GLU A 2 -25.21 6.24 -12.12
CA GLU A 2 -24.06 6.29 -11.22
C GLU A 2 -23.90 7.75 -10.79
N GLU A 3 -23.93 8.01 -9.49
CA GLU A 3 -23.50 9.30 -8.98
C GLU A 3 -22.04 9.47 -9.43
N LYS A 4 -21.80 10.47 -10.28
CA LYS A 4 -20.44 10.89 -10.60
C LYS A 4 -19.88 11.41 -9.28
N GLU A 5 -19.14 10.58 -8.54
CA GLU A 5 -18.55 10.96 -7.25
C GLU A 5 -17.60 12.14 -7.49
N THR A 6 -18.09 13.35 -7.27
CA THR A 6 -17.29 14.55 -7.35
C THR A 6 -16.43 14.64 -6.10
N LEU A 7 -15.11 14.72 -6.28
CA LEU A 7 -14.19 15.04 -5.19
C LEU A 7 -14.63 16.32 -4.50
N LYS A 8 -14.77 16.27 -3.17
CA LYS A 8 -15.18 17.42 -2.35
C LYS A 8 -14.01 18.38 -2.07
N SER A 9 -12.79 17.87 -2.14
CA SER A 9 -11.57 18.65 -1.90
C SER A 9 -11.14 19.41 -3.15
N THR A 10 -10.65 20.63 -2.94
CA THR A 10 -10.02 21.44 -4.00
C THR A 10 -8.58 20.99 -4.25
N ARG A 11 -8.00 21.43 -5.37
CA ARG A 11 -6.60 21.17 -5.71
C ARG A 11 -5.65 21.65 -4.61
N ASP A 12 -5.86 22.87 -4.13
CA ASP A 12 -5.00 23.51 -3.12
C ASP A 12 -5.03 22.74 -1.79
N GLN A 13 -6.20 22.26 -1.37
CA GLN A 13 -6.34 21.43 -0.16
C GLN A 13 -5.59 20.10 -0.27
N ILE A 14 -5.58 19.49 -1.46
CA ILE A 14 -4.85 18.23 -1.68
C ILE A 14 -3.35 18.46 -1.70
N GLU A 15 -2.88 19.54 -2.33
CA GLU A 15 -1.46 19.91 -2.31
C GLU A 15 -0.99 20.31 -0.91
N GLU A 16 -1.82 21.03 -0.13
CA GLU A 16 -1.56 21.32 1.27
C GLU A 16 -1.44 20.02 2.08
N PHE A 17 -2.39 19.10 1.91
CA PHE A 17 -2.34 17.79 2.56
C PHE A 17 -1.07 17.01 2.20
N LYS A 18 -0.67 16.98 0.92
CA LYS A 18 0.58 16.32 0.47
C LYS A 18 1.84 16.88 1.12
N ASN A 19 1.80 18.14 1.55
CA ASN A 19 2.92 18.80 2.22
C ASN A 19 2.75 18.83 3.75
N SER A 20 1.62 18.36 4.28
CA SER A 20 1.35 18.32 5.72
C SER A 20 2.25 17.32 6.43
N MET A 21 2.62 17.62 7.68
CA MET A 21 3.37 16.70 8.55
C MET A 21 2.66 15.35 8.71
N LEU A 22 1.34 15.37 8.84
CA LEU A 22 0.54 14.16 8.96
C LEU A 22 0.71 13.23 7.76
N TRP A 23 0.66 13.76 6.52
CA TRP A 23 0.89 12.94 5.34
C TRP A 23 2.33 12.45 5.23
N LEU A 24 3.32 13.26 5.63
CA LEU A 24 4.71 12.85 5.68
C LEU A 24 4.92 11.66 6.64
N ASP A 25 4.25 11.69 7.80
CA ASP A 25 4.25 10.58 8.77
C ASP A 25 3.60 9.32 8.19
N PHE A 26 2.43 9.45 7.56
CA PHE A 26 1.78 8.33 6.85
C PHE A 26 2.66 7.76 5.75
N LYS A 27 3.29 8.62 4.94
CA LYS A 27 4.19 8.22 3.86
C LYS A 27 5.40 7.46 4.39
N SER A 28 5.94 7.89 5.54
CA SER A 28 7.04 7.21 6.22
C SER A 28 6.62 5.82 6.70
N GLU A 29 5.47 5.72 7.38
CA GLU A 29 4.91 4.47 7.87
C GLU A 29 4.62 3.48 6.73
N LEU A 30 3.94 3.93 5.69
CA LEU A 30 3.62 3.12 4.51
C LEU A 30 4.89 2.61 3.82
N LYS A 31 5.93 3.46 3.67
CA LYS A 31 7.22 3.01 3.13
C LYS A 31 7.89 1.96 4.01
N ARG A 32 7.84 2.11 5.34
CA ARG A 32 8.35 1.10 6.28
C ARG A 32 7.62 -0.23 6.11
N LEU A 33 6.28 -0.20 6.04
CA LEU A 33 5.47 -1.39 5.79
C LEU A 33 5.82 -2.07 4.46
N TYR A 34 6.06 -1.28 3.40
CA TYR A 34 6.50 -1.81 2.12
C TYR A 34 7.87 -2.51 2.18
N VAL A 35 8.83 -1.91 2.90
CA VAL A 35 10.17 -2.47 3.08
C VAL A 35 10.11 -3.75 3.90
N ASN A 36 9.38 -3.74 5.03
CA ASN A 36 9.23 -4.91 5.89
C ASN A 36 8.60 -6.09 5.14
N ALA A 37 7.57 -5.83 4.32
CA ALA A 37 6.98 -6.86 3.47
C ALA A 37 7.96 -7.38 2.40
N GLY A 38 8.94 -6.57 1.96
CA GLY A 38 10.03 -7.01 1.10
C GLY A 38 10.99 -7.95 1.81
N ILE A 39 11.41 -7.61 3.03
CA ILE A 39 12.25 -8.49 3.86
C ILE A 39 11.52 -9.81 4.15
N GLU A 40 10.24 -9.73 4.49
CA GLU A 40 9.39 -10.91 4.72
C GLU A 40 9.32 -11.80 3.48
N TYR A 41 9.22 -11.21 2.28
CA TYR A 41 9.24 -11.93 1.00
C TYR A 41 10.50 -12.78 0.85
N ASP A 42 11.66 -12.21 1.20
CA ASP A 42 12.97 -12.85 1.05
C ASP A 42 13.16 -14.01 2.05
N LEU A 43 12.37 -14.02 3.14
CA LEU A 43 12.42 -15.05 4.18
C LEU A 43 11.34 -16.13 4.01
N VAL A 44 10.42 -16.01 3.05
CA VAL A 44 9.36 -17.00 2.89
C VAL A 44 9.94 -18.34 2.44
N GLY A 45 9.59 -19.41 3.17
CA GLY A 45 10.05 -20.77 2.89
C GLY A 45 11.31 -21.15 3.68
N GLU A 46 11.92 -20.20 4.39
CA GLU A 46 13.01 -20.53 5.32
C GLU A 46 12.48 -21.39 6.48
N PRO A 47 13.19 -22.46 6.86
CA PRO A 47 12.81 -23.25 8.02
C PRO A 47 12.87 -22.40 9.30
N HIS A 48 11.89 -22.58 10.16
CA HIS A 48 11.83 -21.92 11.46
C HIS A 48 11.62 -22.94 12.57
N THR A 49 11.90 -22.52 13.80
CA THR A 49 11.72 -23.33 15.00
C THR A 49 10.46 -22.89 15.71
N ASP A 50 9.57 -23.83 16.03
CA ASP A 50 8.38 -23.55 16.83
C ASP A 50 8.71 -23.45 18.34
N ASP A 51 7.70 -23.12 19.14
CA ASP A 51 7.82 -22.98 20.60
C ASP A 51 8.23 -24.28 21.31
N SER A 52 8.10 -25.43 20.63
CA SER A 52 8.52 -26.74 21.14
C SER A 52 9.97 -27.10 20.77
N GLY A 53 10.64 -26.25 19.97
CA GLY A 53 11.99 -26.50 19.47
C GLY A 53 12.02 -27.33 18.18
N ALA A 54 10.88 -27.64 17.57
CA ALA A 54 10.82 -28.43 16.35
C ALA A 54 11.08 -27.58 15.10
N LYS A 55 11.88 -28.12 14.17
CA LYS A 55 12.16 -27.48 12.88
C LYS A 55 10.99 -27.70 11.93
N ILE A 56 10.28 -26.63 11.58
CA ILE A 56 9.20 -26.62 10.61
C ILE A 56 9.75 -26.17 9.26
N VAL A 57 9.49 -26.96 8.22
CA VAL A 57 9.79 -26.62 6.83
C VAL A 57 8.47 -26.34 6.12
N PRO A 58 8.20 -25.10 5.67
CA PRO A 58 6.97 -24.76 4.98
C PRO A 58 6.76 -25.61 3.72
N ASN A 59 5.53 -26.03 3.45
CA ASN A 59 5.22 -26.69 2.18
C ASN A 59 5.01 -25.65 1.06
N SER A 60 5.11 -26.11 -0.19
CA SER A 60 5.02 -25.21 -1.36
C SER A 60 3.70 -24.44 -1.45
N SER A 61 2.58 -25.00 -0.98
CA SER A 61 1.28 -24.32 -1.00
C SER A 61 1.20 -23.19 0.03
N GLU A 62 1.68 -23.44 1.25
CA GLU A 62 1.78 -22.42 2.32
C GLU A 62 2.68 -21.26 1.90
N THR A 63 3.85 -21.57 1.34
CA THR A 63 4.77 -20.57 0.77
C THR A 63 4.08 -19.74 -0.29
N LEU A 64 3.34 -20.35 -1.23
CA LEU A 64 2.66 -19.62 -2.30
C LEU A 64 1.55 -18.70 -1.80
N ILE A 65 0.77 -19.13 -0.79
CA ILE A 65 -0.25 -18.30 -0.15
C ILE A 65 0.40 -17.08 0.49
N HIS A 66 1.44 -17.29 1.29
CA HIS A 66 2.14 -16.22 2.00
C HIS A 66 2.79 -15.22 1.05
N LEU A 67 3.42 -15.69 -0.04
CA LEU A 67 3.94 -14.83 -1.11
C LEU A 67 2.83 -14.01 -1.78
N GLY A 68 1.64 -14.59 -1.96
CA GLY A 68 0.46 -13.90 -2.48
C GLY A 68 0.01 -12.75 -1.57
N GLU A 69 -0.09 -13.00 -0.27
CA GLU A 69 -0.45 -11.99 0.74
C GLU A 69 0.56 -10.84 0.79
N ILE A 70 1.86 -11.15 0.78
CA ILE A 70 2.93 -10.16 0.76
C ILE A 70 2.83 -9.27 -0.49
N LYS A 71 2.62 -9.88 -1.67
CA LYS A 71 2.41 -9.14 -2.92
C LYS A 71 1.18 -8.25 -2.83
N GLY A 72 0.08 -8.75 -2.27
CA GLY A 72 -1.15 -7.98 -2.02
C GLY A 72 -0.90 -6.75 -1.15
N ARG A 73 -0.26 -6.92 0.01
CA ARG A 73 0.10 -5.81 0.91
C ARG A 73 0.98 -4.77 0.23
N ARG A 74 2.02 -5.20 -0.51
CA ARG A 74 2.91 -4.29 -1.26
C ARG A 74 2.16 -3.50 -2.33
N LYS A 75 1.20 -4.13 -3.03
CA LYS A 75 0.34 -3.46 -4.01
C LYS A 75 -0.59 -2.44 -3.32
N ALA A 76 -1.20 -2.81 -2.20
CA ALA A 76 -2.06 -1.92 -1.42
C ALA A 76 -1.30 -0.68 -0.93
N VAL A 77 -0.08 -0.85 -0.40
CA VAL A 77 0.75 0.29 0.01
C VAL A 77 1.05 1.24 -1.15
N LYS A 78 1.42 0.71 -2.32
CA LYS A 78 1.64 1.54 -3.52
C LYS A 78 0.39 2.33 -3.90
N TYR A 79 -0.77 1.69 -3.84
CA TYR A 79 -2.05 2.35 -4.11
C TYR A 79 -2.32 3.47 -3.11
N PHE A 80 -2.20 3.23 -1.81
CA PHE A 80 -2.41 4.26 -0.79
C PHE A 80 -1.49 5.46 -0.96
N LEU A 81 -0.20 5.23 -1.27
CA LEU A 81 0.76 6.30 -1.54
C LEU A 81 0.40 7.16 -2.76
N SER A 82 -0.36 6.62 -3.71
CA SER A 82 -0.78 7.32 -4.93
C SER A 82 -2.10 8.07 -4.82
N ILE A 83 -2.90 7.86 -3.76
CA ILE A 83 -4.25 8.45 -3.62
C ILE A 83 -4.25 9.97 -3.82
N PRO A 84 -3.36 10.77 -3.19
CA PRO A 84 -3.38 12.21 -3.38
C PRO A 84 -3.15 12.62 -4.83
N ASP A 85 -2.26 11.93 -5.55
CA ASP A 85 -1.97 12.22 -6.95
C ASP A 85 -3.13 11.80 -7.87
N ILE A 86 -3.80 10.69 -7.56
CA ILE A 86 -5.05 10.27 -8.25
C ILE A 86 -6.11 11.35 -8.08
N PHE A 87 -6.27 11.93 -6.89
CA PHE A 87 -7.24 12.99 -6.68
C PHE A 87 -6.92 14.26 -7.49
N LEU A 88 -5.64 14.64 -7.58
CA LEU A 88 -5.22 15.76 -8.43
C LEU A 88 -5.50 15.50 -9.90
N GLN A 89 -5.25 14.28 -10.38
CA GLN A 89 -5.55 13.87 -11.75
C GLN A 89 -7.05 13.96 -12.06
N ILE A 90 -7.91 13.43 -11.18
CA ILE A 90 -9.38 13.52 -11.35
C ILE A 90 -9.85 14.98 -11.42
N LEU A 91 -9.28 15.88 -10.62
CA LEU A 91 -9.61 17.30 -10.68
C LEU A 91 -9.14 17.98 -11.97
N GLU A 92 -8.05 17.50 -12.56
CA GLU A 92 -7.53 18.00 -13.84
C GLU A 92 -8.38 17.54 -15.03
N GLU A 93 -8.76 16.26 -15.05
CA GLU A 93 -9.64 15.68 -16.07
C GLU A 93 -11.01 16.37 -16.08
N ASN A 94 -11.61 16.60 -14.90
CA ASN A 94 -12.89 17.30 -14.80
C ASN A 94 -12.84 18.77 -15.28
N LYS A 95 -11.67 19.42 -15.29
CA LYS A 95 -11.52 20.78 -15.84
C LYS A 95 -11.45 20.80 -17.36
N ASN A 96 -10.90 19.75 -17.98
CA ASN A 96 -10.77 19.65 -19.43
C ASN A 96 -12.09 19.23 -20.12
N ASP A 97 -13.05 18.71 -19.36
CA ASP A 97 -14.40 18.35 -19.82
C ASP A 97 -15.42 19.51 -19.73
N SER A 98 -15.01 20.71 -19.28
CA SER A 98 -15.84 21.91 -19.14
C SER A 98 -15.49 22.99 -20.17
#